data_AF-A0A8R1DM61-F1
#
_entry.id   AF-A0A8R1DM61-F1
#
_cell.length_a   1.000
_cell.length_b   1.000
_cell.length_c   1.000
_cell.angle_alpha   90.00
_cell.angle_beta   90.00
_cell.angle_gamma   90.00
#
_symmetry.space_group_name_H-M   'P 1'
#
loop_
_entity.id
_entity.type
_entity.pdbx_description
1 polymer ?
#
loop_
_entity_poly.entity_id
_entity_poly.type
_entity_poly.pdbx_seq_one_letter_code
_entity_poly.pdbx_strand_id
1 'polypeptide(L)'
;METLRQNSQQLQTHFDTRATMLDILKFQPNSSFSDLHTIEIPNERGHSFLRRQPSFPRTCGRLPIPSEYCICRMKRVPIIDKQIQNRYGHKLIDYINKKLKEEGFSSKCENFEFRQ
;
A
#
# COMPACT_ATOMS: atom_id res chain seq x y z
N MET A 1 -8.88 -18.41 -17.07
CA MET A 1 -8.79 -18.84 -15.65
C MET A 1 -7.39 -18.76 -15.07
N GLU A 2 -6.32 -18.96 -15.84
CA GLU A 2 -4.95 -18.96 -15.31
C GLU A 2 -4.57 -17.66 -14.56
N THR A 3 -4.95 -16.49 -15.09
CA THR A 3 -4.71 -15.20 -14.43
C THR A 3 -5.32 -15.12 -13.03
N LEU A 4 -6.57 -15.59 -12.86
CA LEU A 4 -7.22 -15.61 -11.54
C LEU A 4 -6.48 -16.53 -10.57
N ARG A 5 -6.02 -17.70 -11.04
CA ARG A 5 -5.24 -18.64 -10.24
C ARG A 5 -3.89 -18.08 -9.82
N GLN A 6 -3.22 -17.33 -10.70
CA GLN A 6 -1.96 -16.65 -10.40
C GLN A 6 -2.19 -15.50 -9.40
N ASN A 7 -3.24 -14.71 -9.60
CA ASN A 7 -3.59 -13.61 -8.70
C ASN A 7 -3.96 -14.13 -7.31
N SER A 8 -4.66 -15.26 -7.19
CA SER A 8 -5.07 -15.81 -5.88
C SER A 8 -3.89 -16.22 -4.97
N GLN A 9 -2.69 -16.38 -5.51
CA GLN A 9 -1.47 -16.65 -4.74
C GLN A 9 -0.81 -15.38 -4.19
N GLN A 10 -1.32 -14.21 -4.53
CA GLN A 10 -0.83 -12.91 -4.08
C GLN A 10 -1.80 -12.30 -3.05
N LEU A 11 -1.29 -11.35 -2.25
CA LEU A 11 -2.13 -10.60 -1.32
C LEU A 11 -3.23 -9.82 -2.07
N GLN A 12 -4.48 -10.15 -1.78
CA GLN A 12 -5.66 -9.46 -2.30
C GLN A 12 -6.26 -8.53 -1.25
N THR A 13 -6.88 -7.45 -1.71
CA THR A 13 -7.41 -6.38 -0.86
C THR A 13 -8.82 -5.98 -1.29
N HIS A 14 -9.56 -5.30 -0.42
CA HIS A 14 -10.87 -4.77 -0.75
C HIS A 14 -10.84 -3.74 -1.90
N PHE A 15 -9.70 -3.05 -2.09
CA PHE A 15 -9.52 -2.16 -3.24
C PHE A 15 -9.51 -2.92 -4.57
N ASP A 16 -9.00 -4.14 -4.60
CA ASP A 16 -8.98 -4.97 -5.81
C ASP A 16 -10.41 -5.40 -6.21
N THR A 17 -11.28 -5.68 -5.23
CA THR A 17 -12.71 -5.96 -5.48
C THR A 17 -13.38 -4.78 -6.18
N ARG A 18 -13.18 -3.56 -5.65
CA ARG A 18 -13.73 -2.34 -6.25
C ARG A 18 -13.18 -2.12 -7.66
N ALA A 19 -11.88 -2.23 -7.85
CA ALA A 19 -11.23 -2.10 -9.15
C ALA A 19 -11.76 -3.14 -10.16
N THR A 20 -12.01 -4.37 -9.71
CA THR A 20 -12.59 -5.44 -10.54
C THR A 20 -14.00 -5.09 -11.00
N MET A 21 -14.86 -4.59 -10.11
CA MET A 21 -16.21 -4.16 -10.50
C MET A 21 -16.17 -3.03 -11.54
N LEU A 22 -15.27 -2.06 -11.37
CA LEU A 22 -15.09 -0.99 -12.34
C LEU A 22 -14.54 -1.48 -13.68
N ASP A 23 -13.57 -2.39 -13.66
CA ASP A 23 -13.02 -3.04 -14.86
C ASP A 23 -14.12 -3.73 -15.66
N ILE A 24 -14.95 -4.53 -15.00
CA ILE A 24 -16.09 -5.23 -15.61
C ILE A 24 -17.06 -4.24 -16.25
N LEU A 25 -17.42 -3.16 -15.55
CA LEU A 25 -18.44 -2.22 -16.01
C LEU A 25 -17.93 -1.25 -17.08
N LYS A 26 -16.65 -0.88 -17.08
CA LYS A 26 -16.15 0.25 -17.87
C LYS A 26 -15.04 -0.07 -18.87
N PHE A 27 -14.25 -1.12 -18.66
CA PHE A 27 -13.03 -1.36 -19.45
C PHE A 27 -13.09 -2.67 -20.24
N GLN A 28 -13.50 -3.77 -19.60
CA GLN A 28 -13.65 -5.08 -20.25
C GLN A 28 -14.59 -5.08 -21.47
N PRO A 29 -15.70 -4.33 -21.50
CA PRO A 29 -16.59 -4.31 -22.68
C PRO A 29 -15.90 -3.84 -23.96
N ASN A 30 -14.92 -2.95 -23.87
CA ASN A 30 -14.18 -2.43 -25.04
C ASN A 30 -13.32 -3.49 -25.72
N SER A 31 -12.98 -4.56 -24.99
CA SER A 31 -12.20 -5.70 -25.46
C SER A 31 -13.03 -6.98 -25.52
N SER A 32 -14.37 -6.91 -25.50
CA SER A 32 -15.23 -8.09 -25.44
C SER A 32 -14.83 -9.09 -24.33
N PHE A 33 -14.41 -8.56 -23.17
CA PHE A 33 -13.98 -9.32 -21.99
C PHE A 33 -12.76 -10.23 -22.20
N SER A 34 -11.92 -9.96 -23.21
CA SER A 34 -10.73 -10.78 -23.50
C SER A 34 -9.40 -10.18 -23.03
N ASP A 35 -9.36 -8.90 -22.67
CA ASP A 35 -8.12 -8.23 -22.30
C ASP A 35 -7.71 -8.54 -20.85
N LEU A 36 -6.55 -9.17 -20.73
CA LEU A 36 -5.95 -9.58 -19.47
C LEU A 36 -4.73 -8.73 -19.11
N HIS A 37 -4.37 -7.74 -19.92
CA HIS A 37 -3.23 -6.88 -19.64
C HIS A 37 -3.49 -6.04 -18.40
N THR A 38 -2.43 -5.84 -17.61
CA THR A 38 -2.44 -4.97 -16.44
C THR A 38 -2.77 -3.55 -16.88
N ILE A 39 -3.71 -2.91 -16.19
CA ILE A 39 -4.04 -1.51 -16.38
C ILE A 39 -4.08 -0.81 -15.02
N GLU A 40 -3.82 0.49 -15.04
CA GLU A 40 -4.12 1.36 -13.92
C GLU A 40 -5.46 2.04 -14.18
N ILE A 41 -6.44 1.79 -13.30
CA ILE A 41 -7.74 2.45 -13.38
C ILE A 41 -7.61 3.81 -12.68
N PRO A 42 -7.96 4.93 -13.33
CA PRO A 42 -7.84 6.25 -12.73
C PRO A 42 -8.58 6.35 -11.39
N ASN A 43 -7.93 6.95 -10.39
CA ASN A 43 -8.42 7.13 -9.02
C ASN A 43 -8.69 5.84 -8.23
N GLU A 44 -8.21 4.69 -8.69
CA GLU A 44 -8.31 3.43 -7.96
C GLU A 44 -6.98 3.03 -7.32
N ARG A 45 -7.07 2.39 -6.16
CA ARG A 45 -5.92 1.92 -5.38
C ARG A 45 -5.59 0.44 -5.62
N GLY A 46 -6.54 -0.30 -6.17
CA GLY A 46 -6.46 -1.73 -6.40
C GLY A 46 -6.32 -2.09 -7.87
N HIS A 47 -6.14 -3.37 -8.12
CA HIS A 47 -5.99 -3.93 -9.46
C HIS A 47 -7.08 -5.00 -9.69
N SER A 48 -7.68 -5.00 -10.89
CA SER A 48 -8.71 -5.98 -11.26
C SER A 48 -8.20 -7.43 -11.11
N PHE A 49 -9.03 -8.30 -10.55
CA PHE A 49 -8.75 -9.74 -10.47
C PHE A 49 -8.72 -10.41 -11.85
N LEU A 50 -9.43 -9.84 -12.83
CA LEU A 50 -9.55 -10.39 -14.18
C LEU A 50 -8.32 -10.11 -15.04
N ARG A 51 -7.48 -9.17 -14.63
CA ARG A 51 -6.26 -8.77 -15.33
C ARG A 51 -5.03 -9.30 -14.59
N ARG A 52 -3.90 -9.41 -15.29
CA ARG A 52 -2.62 -9.69 -14.64
C ARG A 52 -2.34 -8.58 -13.63
N GLN A 53 -2.06 -8.95 -12.38
CA GLN A 53 -1.63 -7.99 -11.36
C GLN A 53 -0.16 -7.61 -11.56
N PRO A 54 0.29 -6.45 -11.04
CA PRO A 54 1.67 -6.02 -11.19
C PRO A 54 2.69 -7.05 -10.71
N SER A 55 3.86 -7.05 -11.34
CA SER A 55 4.94 -7.99 -11.03
C SER A 55 5.67 -7.70 -9.71
N PHE A 56 5.45 -6.52 -9.11
CA PHE A 56 6.06 -6.20 -7.83
C PHE A 56 5.43 -7.02 -6.69
N PRO A 57 6.19 -7.35 -5.63
CA PRO A 57 5.66 -8.09 -4.49
C PRO A 57 4.47 -7.36 -3.84
N ARG A 58 3.30 -8.00 -3.85
CA ARG A 58 2.09 -7.51 -3.16
C ARG A 58 2.18 -7.85 -1.68
N THR A 59 2.71 -6.94 -0.88
CA THR A 59 2.86 -7.09 0.57
C THR A 59 2.13 -5.98 1.32
N CYS A 60 1.85 -6.18 2.61
CA CYS A 60 1.19 -5.16 3.44
C CYS A 60 1.96 -3.84 3.51
N GLY A 61 3.29 -3.86 3.38
CA GLY A 61 4.12 -2.66 3.40
C GLY A 61 4.18 -1.91 2.06
N ARG A 62 3.64 -2.49 1.00
CA ARG A 62 3.68 -1.92 -0.36
C ARG A 62 2.30 -1.58 -0.90
N LEU A 63 1.27 -2.33 -0.52
CA LEU A 63 -0.10 -2.01 -0.90
C LEU A 63 -0.66 -0.90 -0.02
N PRO A 64 -1.55 -0.05 -0.54
CA PRO A 64 -2.12 1.10 0.17
C PRO A 64 -3.25 0.67 1.13
N ILE A 65 -3.05 -0.41 1.88
CA ILE A 65 -3.99 -0.91 2.87
C ILE A 65 -3.61 -0.48 4.28
N PRO A 66 -4.59 -0.16 5.15
CA PRO A 66 -4.34 0.03 6.56
C PRO A 66 -3.72 -1.21 7.22
N SER A 67 -2.87 -0.97 8.22
CA SER A 67 -2.09 -2.03 8.88
C SER A 67 -2.97 -3.06 9.61
N GLU A 68 -4.19 -2.67 9.98
CA GLU A 68 -5.20 -3.49 10.64
C GLU A 68 -5.70 -4.62 9.73
N TYR A 69 -5.62 -4.43 8.40
CA TYR A 69 -5.95 -5.48 7.42
C TYR A 69 -4.78 -6.42 7.13
N CYS A 70 -3.60 -6.18 7.70
CA CYS A 70 -2.46 -7.09 7.59
C CYS A 70 -2.54 -8.17 8.67
N ILE A 71 -3.28 -9.25 8.37
CA ILE A 71 -3.51 -10.36 9.31
C ILE A 71 -2.23 -11.14 9.65
N CYS A 72 -1.24 -11.14 8.77
CA CYS A 72 0.05 -11.76 9.02
C CYS A 72 0.87 -10.88 9.96
N ARG A 73 1.02 -11.29 11.22
CA ARG A 73 1.90 -10.61 12.18
C ARG A 73 3.34 -10.71 11.68
N MET A 74 3.89 -9.61 11.17
CA MET A 74 5.32 -9.53 10.89
C MET A 74 6.08 -9.69 12.21
N LYS A 75 7.07 -10.59 12.24
CA LYS A 75 7.92 -10.78 13.41
C LYS A 75 8.71 -9.50 13.63
N ARG A 76 8.36 -8.75 14.69
CA ARG A 76 9.11 -7.57 15.11
C ARG A 76 10.32 -8.05 15.88
N VAL A 77 11.50 -7.59 15.49
CA VAL A 77 12.73 -7.83 16.23
C VAL A 77 13.04 -6.55 17.00
N PRO A 78 13.15 -6.60 18.34
CA PRO A 78 13.52 -5.41 19.10
C PRO A 78 14.94 -4.98 18.71
N ILE A 79 15.12 -3.68 18.52
CA ILE A 79 16.46 -3.10 18.39
C ILE A 79 17.02 -3.06 19.81
N ILE A 80 18.06 -3.83 20.12
CA ILE A 80 18.62 -3.89 21.48
C ILE A 80 19.61 -2.74 21.73
N ASP A 81 20.29 -2.30 20.67
CA ASP A 81 21.30 -1.25 20.73
C ASP A 81 20.66 0.14 20.90
N LYS A 82 20.98 0.81 22.02
CA LYS A 82 20.46 2.14 22.36
C LYS A 82 20.91 3.23 21.39
N GLN A 83 22.12 3.15 20.83
CA GLN A 83 22.58 4.14 19.85
C GLN A 83 21.78 4.02 18.55
N ILE A 84 21.50 2.79 18.11
CA ILE A 84 20.67 2.52 16.95
C ILE A 84 19.23 2.99 17.21
N GLN A 85 18.65 2.67 18.38
CA GLN A 85 17.32 3.17 18.77
C GLN A 85 17.25 4.70 18.70
N ASN A 86 18.20 5.39 19.34
CA ASN A 86 18.25 6.85 19.34
C ASN A 86 18.39 7.41 17.93
N ARG A 87 19.30 6.86 17.11
CA ARG A 87 19.53 7.32 15.74
C ARG A 87 18.26 7.19 14.89
N TYR A 88 17.57 6.05 14.96
CA TYR A 88 16.32 5.86 14.20
C TYR A 88 15.18 6.71 14.74
N GLY A 89 15.09 6.86 16.06
CA GLY A 89 14.12 7.74 16.72
C GLY A 89 14.22 9.18 16.21
N HIS A 90 15.41 9.77 16.26
CA HIS A 90 15.64 11.13 15.77
C HIS A 90 15.34 11.25 14.26
N LYS A 91 15.84 10.31 13.45
CA LYS A 91 15.58 10.31 11.99
C LYS A 91 14.08 10.26 11.65
N LEU A 92 13.30 9.49 12.40
CA LEU A 92 11.86 9.40 12.20
C LEU A 92 11.17 10.71 12.59
N ILE A 93 11.51 11.27 13.76
CA ILE A 93 10.94 12.55 14.24
C ILE A 93 11.27 13.69 13.27
N ASP A 94 12.53 13.79 12.83
CA ASP A 94 12.96 14.78 11.85
C ASP A 94 12.16 14.67 10.54
N TYR A 95 11.94 13.44 10.06
CA TYR A 95 11.16 13.20 8.85
C TYR A 95 9.70 13.64 9.02
N ILE A 96 9.07 13.31 10.15
CA ILE A 96 7.68 13.70 10.45
C ILE A 96 7.56 15.22 10.50
N ASN A 97 8.40 15.90 11.29
CA ASN A 97 8.38 17.35 11.42
C ASN A 97 8.63 18.05 10.08
N LYS A 98 9.57 17.54 9.28
CA LYS A 98 9.80 18.02 7.91
C LYS A 98 8.56 17.88 7.04
N LYS A 99 7.90 16.71 7.07
CA LYS A 99 6.69 16.48 6.27
C LYS A 99 5.53 17.38 6.68
N LEU A 100 5.29 17.55 7.98
CA LEU A 100 4.25 18.45 8.49
C LEU A 100 4.50 19.90 8.04
N LYS A 101 5.76 20.33 7.99
CA LYS A 101 6.14 21.65 7.49
C LYS A 101 5.91 21.81 5.99
N GLU A 102 6.36 20.84 5.19
CA GLU A 102 6.19 20.83 3.73
C GLU A 102 4.72 20.89 3.31
N GLU A 103 3.84 20.22 4.05
CA GLU A 103 2.40 20.18 3.79
C GLU A 103 1.60 21.32 4.46
N GLY A 104 2.29 22.28 5.10
CA GLY A 104 1.67 23.48 5.69
C GLY A 104 0.91 23.27 7.00
N PHE A 105 1.19 22.19 7.74
CA PHE A 105 0.53 21.86 9.00
C PHE A 105 1.24 22.39 10.25
N SER A 106 2.33 23.14 10.12
CA SER A 106 3.13 23.63 11.27
C SER A 106 2.36 24.48 12.29
N SER A 107 1.27 25.16 11.91
CA SER A 107 0.45 25.95 12.82
C SER A 107 -0.65 25.14 13.53
N LYS A 108 -0.92 23.93 13.07
CA LYS A 108 -1.98 23.04 13.57
C LYS A 108 -1.43 21.88 14.39
N CYS A 109 -0.20 21.47 14.12
CA CYS A 109 0.45 20.34 14.77
C CYS A 109 1.62 20.81 15.64
N GLU A 110 1.81 20.15 16.78
CA GLU A 110 2.96 20.37 17.65
C GLU A 110 4.23 19.81 17.00
N ASN A 111 5.39 20.41 17.34
CA ASN A 111 6.68 19.90 16.90
C ASN A 111 7.04 18.66 17.73
N PHE A 112 7.26 17.53 17.06
CA PHE A 112 7.59 16.28 17.75
C PHE A 112 9.01 16.32 18.28
N GLU A 113 9.21 15.80 19.49
CA GLU A 113 10.51 15.64 20.13
C GLU A 113 10.76 14.18 20.50
N PHE A 114 11.99 13.70 20.31
CA PHE A 114 12.37 12.36 20.73
C PHE A 114 12.64 12.34 22.24
N ARG A 115 11.81 11.65 23.01
CA ARG A 115 12.02 11.41 24.45
C ARG A 115 12.73 10.07 24.67
N GLN A 116 13.81 10.09 25.45
CA GLN A 116 14.57 8.91 25.87
C GLN A 116 13.91 8.18 27.04
#